data_AF-A0A920L662-F1
#
_entry.id   AF-A0A920L662-F1
#
_cell.length_a   1.000
_cell.length_b   1.000
_cell.length_c   1.000
_cell.angle_alpha   90.00
_cell.angle_beta   90.00
_cell.angle_gamma   90.00
#
_symmetry.space_group_name_H-M   'P 1'
#
loop_
_entity.id
_entity.type
_entity.pdbx_description
1 polymer ?
#
loop_
_entity_poly.entity_id
_entity_poly.type
_entity_poly.pdbx_seq_one_letter_code
_entity_poly.pdbx_strand_id
1 'polypeptide(L)' 'MQTESMRLYMDQKRAQGEQEVVMTGRGSRTTGSAFELDLQSSMATLKGDVRTEYE' A
#
# COMPACT_ATOMS: atom_id res chain seq x y z
N MET A 1 4.66 4.04 3.87
CA MET A 1 3.75 2.88 3.91
C MET A 1 4.23 1.96 5.02
N GLN A 2 3.31 1.42 5.81
CA GLN A 2 3.59 0.49 6.89
C GLN A 2 2.66 -0.72 6.76
N THR A 3 3.23 -1.92 6.85
CA THR A 3 2.56 -3.22 6.80
C THR A 3 3.39 -4.19 7.64
N GLU A 4 2.80 -5.25 8.16
CA GLU A 4 3.54 -6.29 8.91
C GLU A 4 4.45 -7.11 7.98
N SER A 5 3.98 -7.46 6.78
CA SER A 5 4.76 -8.19 5.79
C SER A 5 4.48 -7.74 4.35
N MET A 6 5.41 -8.07 3.46
CA MET A 6 5.35 -7.75 2.03
C MET A 6 6.11 -8.79 1.22
N ARG A 7 5.58 -9.17 0.07
CA ARG A 7 6.28 -9.94 -0.96
C ARG A 7 6.80 -9.00 -2.04
N LEU A 8 8.11 -9.05 -2.29
CA LEU A 8 8.79 -8.22 -3.28
C LEU A 8 9.19 -9.08 -4.48
N TYR A 9 8.75 -8.68 -5.67
CA TYR A 9 9.06 -9.31 -6.96
C TYR A 9 9.99 -8.38 -7.75
N MET A 10 11.30 -8.57 -7.58
CA MET A 10 12.32 -7.71 -8.20
C MET A 10 12.25 -7.70 -9.73
N ASP A 11 12.09 -8.87 -10.35
CA ASP A 11 12.04 -9.00 -11.82
C ASP A 11 10.83 -8.27 -12.42
N GLN A 12 9.71 -8.30 -11.69
CA GLN A 12 8.46 -7.67 -12.12
C GLN A 12 8.38 -6.20 -11.70
N LYS A 13 9.33 -5.72 -10.88
CA LYS A 13 9.28 -4.41 -10.24
C LYS A 13 7.95 -4.17 -9.53
N ARG A 14 7.46 -5.18 -8.82
CA ARG A 14 6.20 -5.12 -8.05
C ARG A 14 6.41 -5.56 -6.62
N ALA A 15 5.59 -5.05 -5.71
CA ALA A 15 5.47 -5.60 -4.37
C ALA A 15 3.99 -5.71 -3.98
N GLN A 16 3.65 -6.65 -3.11
CA GLN A 16 2.28 -6.80 -2.61
C GLN A 16 2.27 -7.23 -1.16
N GLY A 17 1.17 -6.93 -0.47
CA GLY A 17 0.89 -7.42 0.88
C GLY A 17 -0.57 -7.82 1.02
N GLU A 18 -0.82 -8.89 1.76
CA GLU A 18 -2.15 -9.43 2.04
C GLU A 18 -2.57 -9.14 3.50
N GLN A 19 -1.90 -8.19 4.15
CA GLN A 19 -2.13 -7.76 5.52
C GLN A 19 -2.50 -6.28 5.55
N GLU A 20 -3.00 -5.84 6.71
CA GLU A 20 -3.34 -4.45 6.95
C GLU A 20 -2.17 -3.53 6.60
N VAL A 21 -2.49 -2.46 5.89
CA VAL A 21 -1.54 -1.48 5.40
C VAL A 21 -2.02 -0.07 5.74
N VAL A 22 -1.07 0.75 6.17
CA VAL A 22 -1.26 2.17 6.42
C VAL A 22 -0.38 2.97 5.47
N MET A 23 -1.00 3.89 4.75
CA MET A 23 -0.34 4.84 3.86
C MET A 23 -0.59 6.27 4.35
N THR A 24 0.48 6.97 4.72
CA THR A 24 0.43 8.37 5.13
C THR A 24 0.82 9.25 3.96
N GLY A 25 -0.10 10.11 3.53
CA GLY A 25 0.14 11.21 2.61
C GLY A 25 0.19 12.55 3.34
N ARG A 26 0.44 13.64 2.62
CA ARG A 26 0.36 14.98 3.21
C ARG A 26 -1.09 15.28 3.56
N GLY A 27 -1.39 15.49 4.85
CA GLY A 27 -2.74 15.80 5.34
C GLY A 27 -3.75 14.66 5.17
N SER A 28 -3.29 13.43 4.94
CA SER A 28 -4.18 12.28 4.82
C SER A 28 -3.54 10.98 5.32
N ARG A 29 -4.37 10.10 5.84
CA ARG A 29 -4.00 8.75 6.25
C ARG A 29 -4.99 7.78 5.61
N THR A 30 -4.48 6.86 4.81
CA THR A 30 -5.30 5.81 4.18
C THR A 30 -4.94 4.45 4.76
N THR A 31 -5.95 3.66 5.14
CA THR A 31 -5.80 2.27 5.57
C THR A 31 -6.45 1.33 4.55
N GLY A 32 -6.01 0.08 4.52
CA GLY A 32 -6.62 -0.98 3.73
C GLY A 32 -6.16 -2.36 4.19
N SER A 33 -6.85 -3.41 3.74
CA SER A 33 -6.60 -4.80 4.17
C SER A 33 -5.52 -5.52 3.35
N ALA A 34 -5.15 -4.96 2.20
CA ALA A 34 -4.09 -5.44 1.31
C ALA A 34 -3.58 -4.30 0.42
N PHE A 35 -2.45 -4.51 -0.27
CA PHE A 35 -1.95 -3.57 -1.27
C PHE A 35 -1.18 -4.25 -2.40
N GLU A 36 -1.08 -3.52 -3.50
CA GLU A 36 -0.09 -3.73 -4.56
C GLU A 36 0.69 -2.43 -4.81
N LEU A 37 1.99 -2.57 -5.03
CA LEU A 37 2.93 -1.52 -5.40
C LEU A 37 3.51 -1.83 -6.76
N ASP A 38 3.45 -0.85 -7.65
CA ASP A 38 4.23 -0.79 -8.88
C ASP A 38 5.46 0.09 -8.63
N LEU A 39 6.65 -0.53 -8.65
CA LEU A 39 7.91 0.15 -8.39
C LEU A 39 8.45 0.90 -9.61
N GLN A 40 7.91 0.68 -10.82
CA GLN A 40 8.26 1.47 -12.00
C GLN A 40 7.59 2.84 -11.95
N SER A 41 6.29 2.85 -11.65
CA SER A 41 5.50 4.07 -11.58
C SER A 41 5.47 4.71 -10.18
N SER A 42 6.03 4.02 -9.17
CA SER A 42 5.90 4.40 -7.76
C SER A 42 4.44 4.54 -7.31
N MET A 43 3.55 3.75 -7.91
CA MET A 43 2.11 3.78 -7.64
C MET A 43 1.74 2.71 -6.61
N ALA A 44 1.02 3.10 -5.57
CA ALA A 44 0.44 2.21 -4.58
C ALA A 44 -1.07 2.11 -4.75
N THR A 45 -1.60 0.88 -4.80
CA THR A 45 -3.04 0.61 -4.79
C THR A 45 -3.38 -0.17 -3.52
N LEU A 46 -4.20 0.41 -2.65
CA LEU A 46 -4.74 -0.26 -1.48
C LEU A 46 -6.04 -0.97 -1.85
N LYS A 47 -6.28 -2.14 -1.25
CA LYS A 47 -7.42 -3.03 -1.55
C LYS A 47 -8.05 -3.51 -0.25
N GLY A 48 -9.38 -3.67 -0.26
CA GLY A 48 -10.16 -4.16 0.89
C GLY A 48 -10.30 -3.11 1.99
N ASP A 49 -11.54 -2.88 2.43
CA ASP A 49 -11.91 -1.98 3.54
C ASP A 49 -11.18 -0.62 3.54
N VAL A 50 -10.96 -0.08 2.34
CA VAL A 50 -10.14 1.12 2.18
C VAL A 50 -10.83 2.32 2.82
N ARG A 51 -10.14 2.97 3.75
CA ARG A 51 -10.61 4.19 4.41
C ARG A 51 -9.54 5.26 4.34
N THR A 52 -9.94 6.48 4.02
CA THR A 52 -9.07 7.64 4.03
C THR A 52 -9.59 8.68 5.02
N GLU A 53 -8.72 9.08 5.93
CA GLU A 53 -8.92 10.17 6.87
C GLU A 53 -8.11 11.37 6.40
N TYR A 54 -8.66 12.58 6.56
CA TYR A 54 -8.03 13.85 6.23
C TYR A 54 -7.90 14.70 7.49
N GLU A 55 -6.84 15.50 7.57
CA GLU A 55 -6.66 16.51 8.62
C GLU A 55 -7.55 17.75 8.41
#